data_AF-A0A2X3GU10-F1
#
_entry.id   AF-A0A2X3GU10-F1
#
_cell.length_a   1.000
_cell.length_b   1.000
_cell.length_c   1.000
_cell.angle_alpha   90.00
_cell.angle_beta   90.00
_cell.angle_gamma   90.00
#
_symmetry.space_group_name_H-M   'P 1'
#
loop_
_entity.id
_entity.type
_entity.pdbx_description
1 polymer ?
#
loop_
_entity_poly.entity_id
_entity_poly.type
_entity_poly.pdbx_seq_one_letter_code
_entity_poly.pdbx_strand_id
1 'polypeptide(L)'
;MDANNQIVGFDVDLANALCKEIDATCTFTNQAFDSLIPGLKFRRFDAVMAGMDITPEREKQVLFSTPYYDNSALFVGQQGKFTSIEQLKGKKVGVQNGTTHQKSSPINIRKSLPCLTTATRMRSWTCRTVVSTRSLVTPPW
;
A
#
# COMPACT_ATOMS: atom_id res chain seq x y z
N MET A 1 1.05 -2.54 -13.11
CA MET A 1 1.23 -2.20 -14.53
C MET A 1 0.62 -3.31 -15.35
N ASP A 2 -0.19 -2.96 -16.35
CA ASP A 2 -0.70 -3.91 -17.33
C ASP A 2 0.36 -4.21 -18.42
N ALA A 3 -0.02 -4.97 -19.47
CA ALA A 3 0.87 -5.28 -20.60
C ALA A 3 1.27 -4.04 -21.43
N ASN A 4 0.53 -2.93 -21.30
CA ASN A 4 0.77 -1.66 -21.98
C ASN A 4 1.48 -0.65 -21.07
N ASN A 5 2.03 -1.12 -19.95
CA ASN A 5 2.76 -0.32 -18.96
C ASN A 5 1.91 0.78 -18.30
N GLN A 6 0.59 0.63 -18.28
CA GLN A 6 -0.34 1.54 -17.62
C GLN A 6 -0.52 1.16 -16.15
N ILE A 7 -0.63 2.16 -15.27
CA ILE A 7 -0.98 1.94 -13.87
C ILE A 7 -2.46 1.57 -13.85
N VAL A 8 -2.77 0.38 -13.35
CA VAL A 8 -4.13 -0.16 -13.27
C VAL A 8 -4.37 -0.69 -11.86
N GLY A 9 -5.64 -0.73 -11.46
CA GLY A 9 -6.08 -1.27 -10.18
C GLY A 9 -7.05 -0.35 -9.47
N PHE A 10 -7.58 -0.83 -8.35
CA PHE A 10 -8.64 -0.18 -7.59
C PHE A 10 -8.38 1.31 -7.29
N ASP A 11 -7.17 1.66 -6.82
CA ASP A 11 -6.85 3.05 -6.48
C ASP A 11 -6.87 3.97 -7.72
N VAL A 12 -6.48 3.47 -8.89
CA VAL A 12 -6.53 4.23 -10.16
C VAL A 12 -7.97 4.38 -10.65
N ASP A 13 -8.77 3.31 -10.57
CA ASP A 13 -10.17 3.34 -10.98
C ASP A 13 -10.97 4.32 -10.11
N LEU A 14 -10.74 4.31 -8.80
CA LEU A 14 -11.34 5.24 -7.85
C LEU A 14 -10.88 6.67 -8.11
N ALA A 15 -9.58 6.89 -8.33
CA ALA A 15 -9.06 8.21 -8.64
C ALA A 15 -9.66 8.77 -9.95
N ASN A 16 -9.75 7.97 -11.00
CA ASN A 16 -10.39 8.38 -12.26
C ASN A 16 -11.86 8.77 -12.06
N ALA A 17 -12.61 8.01 -11.26
CA ALA A 17 -13.99 8.34 -10.92
C ALA A 17 -14.08 9.67 -10.15
N LEU A 18 -13.21 9.90 -9.17
CA LEU A 18 -13.14 11.15 -8.42
C LEU A 18 -12.80 12.34 -9.32
N CYS A 19 -11.80 12.21 -10.18
CA CYS A 19 -11.37 13.26 -11.08
C CYS A 19 -12.48 13.66 -12.07
N LYS A 20 -13.27 12.68 -12.52
CA LYS A 20 -14.46 12.94 -13.34
C LYS A 20 -15.54 13.72 -12.59
N GLU A 21 -15.77 13.39 -11.32
CA GLU A 21 -16.79 14.05 -10.49
C GLU A 21 -16.43 15.52 -10.21
N ILE A 22 -15.14 15.82 -10.03
CA ILE A 22 -14.65 17.17 -9.75
C ILE A 22 -14.24 17.96 -11.00
N ASP A 23 -14.49 17.41 -12.20
CA ASP A 23 -14.09 18.00 -13.49
C ASP A 23 -12.59 18.37 -13.57
N ALA A 24 -11.72 17.48 -13.07
CA ALA A 24 -10.27 17.65 -13.07
C ALA A 24 -9.56 16.67 -14.01
N THR A 25 -8.43 17.10 -14.55
CA THR A 25 -7.52 16.23 -15.30
C THR A 25 -6.52 15.59 -14.35
N CYS A 26 -6.50 14.26 -14.28
CA CYS A 26 -5.60 13.52 -13.40
C CYS A 26 -4.52 12.77 -14.16
N THR A 27 -3.28 12.92 -13.68
CA THR A 27 -2.11 12.22 -14.18
C THR A 27 -1.52 11.36 -13.08
N PHE A 28 -1.22 10.10 -13.38
CA PHE A 28 -0.73 9.15 -12.40
C PHE A 28 0.78 8.92 -12.57
N THR A 29 1.51 8.96 -11.46
CA THR A 29 2.94 8.60 -11.43
C THR A 29 3.17 7.51 -10.40
N ASN A 30 3.95 6.50 -10.76
CA ASN A 30 4.33 5.43 -9.85
C ASN A 30 5.59 5.84 -9.08
N GLN A 31 5.56 5.70 -7.76
CA GLN A 31 6.67 6.04 -6.86
C GLN A 31 6.78 4.99 -5.75
N ALA A 32 7.97 4.88 -5.15
CA ALA A 32 8.17 3.98 -4.01
C ALA A 32 7.30 4.44 -2.81
N PHE A 33 6.65 3.50 -2.13
CA PHE A 33 5.67 3.80 -1.08
C PHE A 33 6.24 4.70 0.05
N ASP A 34 7.47 4.44 0.46
CA ASP A 34 8.18 5.22 1.48
C ASP A 34 8.56 6.64 1.04
N SER A 35 8.54 6.91 -0.26
CA SER A 35 8.81 8.24 -0.83
C SER A 35 7.56 9.10 -1.03
N LEU A 36 6.35 8.54 -0.80
CA LEU A 36 5.09 9.22 -1.11
C LEU A 36 4.86 10.47 -0.23
N ILE A 37 4.97 10.35 1.09
CA ILE A 37 4.80 11.51 1.99
C ILE A 37 5.88 12.58 1.74
N PRO A 38 7.19 12.25 1.66
CA PRO A 38 8.20 13.22 1.28
C PRO A 38 7.92 13.88 -0.09
N GLY A 39 7.52 13.12 -1.09
CA GLY A 39 7.21 13.62 -2.43
C GLY A 39 6.06 14.63 -2.43
N LEU A 40 5.03 14.39 -1.63
CA LEU A 40 3.91 15.31 -1.42
C LEU A 40 4.42 16.64 -0.83
N LYS A 41 5.27 16.56 0.20
CA LYS A 41 5.88 17.74 0.85
C LYS A 41 6.77 18.54 -0.10
N PHE A 42 7.45 17.88 -1.03
CA PHE A 42 8.27 18.51 -2.06
C PHE A 42 7.49 18.92 -3.31
N ARG A 43 6.15 18.87 -3.28
CA ARG A 43 5.27 19.26 -4.40
C ARG A 43 5.56 18.52 -5.70
N ARG A 44 5.96 17.25 -5.61
CA ARG A 44 6.16 16.39 -6.79
C ARG A 44 4.83 15.89 -7.37
N PHE A 45 3.79 15.87 -6.56
CA PHE A 45 2.41 15.52 -6.89
C PHE A 45 1.49 16.14 -5.84
N ASP A 46 0.20 16.26 -6.18
CA ASP A 46 -0.79 16.96 -5.36
C ASP A 46 -1.59 16.05 -4.42
N ALA A 47 -1.61 14.75 -4.71
CA ALA A 47 -2.39 13.76 -3.98
C ALA A 47 -1.72 12.38 -4.03
N VAL A 48 -1.97 11.57 -3.00
CA VAL A 48 -1.54 10.16 -2.95
C VAL A 48 -2.74 9.26 -2.71
N MET A 49 -2.99 8.36 -3.65
CA MET A 49 -3.92 7.23 -3.51
C MET A 49 -3.12 5.94 -3.68
N ALA A 50 -2.69 5.37 -2.54
CA ALA A 50 -1.84 4.18 -2.52
C ALA A 50 -2.15 3.26 -1.33
N GLY A 51 -3.40 3.26 -0.87
CA GLY A 51 -3.82 2.50 0.31
C GLY A 51 -3.01 2.79 1.57
N MET A 52 -2.81 4.07 1.90
CA MET A 52 -1.98 4.48 3.04
C MET A 52 -2.81 4.53 4.33
N ASP A 53 -2.36 3.79 5.34
CA ASP A 53 -2.92 3.88 6.69
C ASP A 53 -2.81 5.27 7.31
N ILE A 54 -3.90 5.70 7.95
CA ILE A 54 -3.91 6.88 8.80
C ILE A 54 -3.17 6.52 10.10
N THR A 55 -2.11 7.27 10.43
CA THR A 55 -1.44 7.18 11.73
C THR A 55 -1.17 8.57 12.30
N PRO A 56 -1.12 8.74 13.63
CA PRO A 56 -0.86 10.04 14.25
C PRO A 56 0.45 10.71 13.78
N GLU A 57 1.48 9.92 13.45
CA GLU A 57 2.75 10.45 12.93
C GLU A 57 2.63 10.99 11.51
N ARG A 58 1.73 10.41 10.70
CA ARG A 58 1.47 10.85 9.32
C ARG A 58 0.52 12.04 9.31
N GLU A 59 -0.53 12.02 10.13
CA GLU A 59 -1.49 13.13 10.26
C GLU A 59 -0.83 14.45 10.69
N LYS A 60 0.30 14.39 11.40
CA LYS A 60 1.12 15.57 11.72
C LYS A 60 1.83 16.19 10.50
N GLN A 61 1.92 15.47 9.39
CA GLN A 61 2.71 15.86 8.22
C GLN A 61 1.87 16.14 6.99
N VAL A 62 0.71 15.50 6.87
CA VAL A 62 -0.17 15.50 5.70
C VAL A 62 -1.63 15.37 6.16
N LEU A 63 -2.57 15.79 5.31
CA LEU A 63 -3.99 15.60 5.54
C LEU A 63 -4.45 14.27 4.95
N PHE A 64 -5.45 13.67 5.59
CA PHE A 64 -6.12 12.47 5.08
C PHE A 64 -7.59 12.76 4.83
N SER A 65 -8.13 12.14 3.78
CA SER A 65 -9.57 12.07 3.57
C SER A 65 -10.23 11.13 4.57
N THR A 66 -11.56 11.10 4.55
CA THR A 66 -12.32 9.96 5.07
C THR A 66 -11.79 8.67 4.42
N PRO A 67 -11.58 7.59 5.20
CA PRO A 67 -11.16 6.31 4.66
C PRO A 67 -12.13 5.81 3.60
N TYR A 68 -11.60 5.40 2.44
CA TYR A 68 -12.39 4.85 1.33
C TYR A 68 -12.40 3.32 1.33
N TYR A 69 -11.54 2.67 2.11
CA TYR A 69 -11.50 1.22 2.21
C TYR A 69 -10.90 0.79 3.54
N ASP A 70 -11.51 -0.20 4.18
CA ASP A 70 -10.93 -0.88 5.35
C ASP A 70 -10.55 -2.29 4.95
N ASN A 71 -9.33 -2.69 5.27
CA ASN A 71 -8.74 -3.94 4.83
C ASN A 71 -8.13 -4.70 5.98
N SER A 72 -7.61 -5.88 5.67
CA SER A 72 -6.71 -6.56 6.59
C SER A 72 -5.37 -6.84 5.91
N ALA A 73 -4.28 -6.56 6.61
CA ALA A 73 -2.99 -7.19 6.44
C ALA A 73 -3.16 -8.71 6.35
N LEU A 74 -2.53 -9.28 5.34
CA LEU A 74 -2.60 -10.69 5.04
C LEU A 74 -1.19 -11.23 4.90
N PHE A 75 -0.93 -12.36 5.53
CA PHE A 75 0.25 -13.15 5.21
C PHE A 75 -0.05 -14.04 4.02
N VAL A 76 0.82 -13.93 3.03
CA VAL A 76 0.76 -14.70 1.80
C VAL A 76 1.97 -15.65 1.95
N GLY A 77 1.70 -16.97 2.11
CA GLY A 77 2.64 -18.11 2.00
C GLY A 77 2.37 -19.07 0.80
N GLN A 78 3.41 -19.65 0.17
CA GLN A 78 3.25 -20.63 -0.94
C GLN A 78 2.25 -21.71 -0.52
N GLN A 79 1.30 -22.05 -1.40
CA GLN A 79 0.25 -23.03 -1.06
C GLN A 79 0.86 -24.32 -0.48
N GLY A 80 0.30 -24.76 0.65
CA GLY A 80 0.72 -25.98 1.37
C GLY A 80 2.04 -25.86 2.15
N LYS A 81 2.79 -24.76 2.01
CA LYS A 81 4.08 -24.59 2.69
C LYS A 81 3.96 -24.05 4.11
N PHE A 82 2.97 -23.19 4.34
CA PHE A 82 2.69 -22.61 5.64
C PHE A 82 1.19 -22.65 5.91
N THR A 83 0.79 -23.18 7.07
CA THR A 83 -0.61 -23.30 7.48
C THR A 83 -0.94 -22.38 8.66
N SER A 84 0.08 -21.83 9.32
CA SER A 84 -0.11 -20.93 10.45
C SER A 84 1.02 -19.90 10.57
N ILE A 85 0.77 -18.80 11.27
CA ILE A 85 1.71 -17.67 11.42
C ILE A 85 2.91 -18.09 12.29
N GLU A 86 2.71 -19.01 13.22
CA GLU A 86 3.75 -19.50 14.12
C GLU A 86 4.90 -20.17 13.36
N GLN A 87 4.61 -20.79 12.21
CA GLN A 87 5.61 -21.42 11.34
C GLN A 87 6.55 -20.40 10.67
N LEU A 88 6.19 -19.12 10.70
CA LEU A 88 7.01 -18.02 10.18
C LEU A 88 8.04 -17.53 11.20
N LYS A 89 7.99 -17.98 12.47
CA LYS A 89 9.01 -17.63 13.47
C LYS A 89 10.39 -18.09 13.01
N GLY A 90 11.36 -17.18 13.06
CA GLY A 90 12.72 -17.43 12.58
C GLY A 90 12.87 -17.51 11.05
N LYS A 91 11.79 -17.34 10.28
CA LYS A 91 11.84 -17.24 8.81
C LYS A 91 11.97 -15.78 8.38
N LYS A 92 12.49 -15.59 7.16
CA LYS A 92 12.52 -14.27 6.52
C LYS A 92 11.15 -13.99 5.91
N VAL A 93 10.47 -12.98 6.43
CA VAL A 93 9.22 -12.46 5.87
C VAL A 93 9.52 -11.12 5.19
N GLY A 94 9.03 -10.96 3.96
CA GLY A 94 9.13 -9.71 3.22
C GLY A 94 7.95 -8.78 3.55
N VAL A 95 8.22 -7.49 3.68
CA VAL A 95 7.20 -6.44 3.87
C VAL A 95 7.54 -5.25 2.99
N GLN A 96 6.51 -4.51 2.57
CA GLN A 96 6.70 -3.24 1.89
C GLN A 96 7.26 -2.19 2.86
N ASN A 97 8.40 -1.58 2.50
CA ASN A 97 9.04 -0.55 3.31
C ASN A 97 8.12 0.67 3.49
N GLY A 98 8.13 1.26 4.68
CA GLY A 98 7.35 2.45 5.02
C GLY A 98 5.90 2.19 5.41
N THR A 99 5.43 0.94 5.36
CA THR A 99 4.07 0.55 5.76
C THR A 99 3.95 0.34 7.27
N THR A 100 2.73 0.41 7.79
CA THR A 100 2.40 0.05 9.18
C THR A 100 2.69 -1.43 9.46
N HIS A 101 2.52 -2.30 8.47
CA HIS A 101 2.84 -3.73 8.57
C HIS A 101 4.32 -4.00 8.89
N GLN A 102 5.22 -3.09 8.50
CA GLN A 102 6.64 -3.17 8.86
C GLN A 102 6.86 -2.94 10.36
N LYS A 103 6.08 -2.05 10.98
CA LYS A 103 6.21 -1.70 12.40
C LYS A 103 5.48 -2.68 13.32
N SER A 104 4.30 -3.16 12.90
CA SER A 104 3.39 -3.90 13.78
C SER A 104 3.50 -5.43 13.69
N SER A 105 4.43 -5.97 12.89
CA SER A 105 4.53 -7.43 12.74
C SER A 105 5.42 -8.08 13.81
N PRO A 106 4.93 -9.13 14.49
CA PRO A 106 5.62 -9.79 15.60
C PRO A 106 6.75 -10.74 15.17
N ILE A 107 7.08 -10.80 13.88
CA ILE A 107 8.07 -11.73 13.29
C ILE A 107 9.28 -10.93 12.81
N ASN A 108 10.45 -11.56 12.84
CA ASN A 108 11.73 -10.97 12.40
C ASN A 108 11.69 -10.63 10.89
N ILE A 109 11.16 -9.46 10.55
CA ILE A 109 11.04 -8.98 9.18
C ILE A 109 12.36 -8.39 8.72
N ARG A 110 12.82 -8.82 7.54
CA ARG A 110 13.87 -8.08 6.82
C ARG A 110 13.21 -7.11 5.85
N LYS A 111 13.74 -5.88 5.79
CA LYS A 111 13.41 -4.91 4.75
C LYS A 111 13.56 -5.59 3.39
N SER A 112 12.46 -5.77 2.67
CA SER A 112 12.49 -6.32 1.31
C SER A 112 11.98 -5.27 0.32
N LEU A 113 12.65 -5.23 -0.83
CA LEU A 113 12.27 -4.57 -2.08
C LEU A 113 10.81 -4.86 -2.48
N PRO A 114 10.19 -4.02 -3.34
CA PRO A 114 8.75 -3.95 -3.54
C PRO A 114 8.09 -5.31 -3.73
N CYS A 115 7.11 -5.60 -2.85
CA CYS A 115 6.31 -6.83 -2.89
C CYS A 115 5.58 -6.99 -4.25
N LEU A 116 5.33 -5.86 -4.93
CA LEU A 116 4.69 -5.77 -6.25
C LEU A 116 5.39 -6.55 -7.36
N THR A 117 6.70 -6.76 -7.30
CA THR A 117 7.43 -7.52 -8.34
C THR A 117 7.30 -9.04 -8.19
N THR A 118 6.90 -9.54 -7.01
CA THR A 118 6.88 -10.99 -6.73
C THR A 118 5.49 -11.60 -6.81
N ALA A 119 4.43 -10.78 -6.72
CA ALA A 119 3.04 -11.25 -6.72
C ALA A 119 2.54 -11.69 -8.11
N THR A 120 3.07 -11.12 -9.19
CA THR A 120 2.57 -11.38 -10.57
C THR A 120 2.94 -12.77 -11.10
N ARG A 121 3.74 -13.57 -10.39
CA ARG A 121 4.25 -14.87 -10.88
C ARG A 121 3.70 -16.12 -10.16
N MET A 122 2.81 -16.03 -9.16
CA MET A 122 2.53 -17.19 -8.28
C MET A 122 1.04 -17.45 -8.07
N ARG A 123 0.57 -18.56 -8.65
CA ARG A 123 -0.85 -18.96 -8.86
C ARG A 123 -1.58 -19.56 -7.65
N SER A 124 -0.99 -19.65 -6.46
CA SER A 124 -1.66 -20.35 -5.36
C SER A 124 -1.16 -19.94 -3.97
N TRP A 125 -2.00 -19.25 -3.20
CA TRP A 125 -1.68 -18.78 -1.85
C TRP A 125 -2.90 -18.86 -0.93
N THR A 126 -2.66 -19.14 0.36
CA THR A 126 -3.64 -19.17 1.46
C THR A 126 -3.37 -18.01 2.43
N CYS A 127 -4.44 -17.36 2.93
CA CYS A 127 -4.40 -16.05 3.61
C CYS A 127 -4.96 -16.07 5.04
N ARG A 128 -4.39 -15.28 5.97
CA ARG A 128 -4.93 -15.00 7.34
C ARG A 128 -4.69 -13.53 7.75
N THR A 129 -5.62 -12.91 8.48
CA THR A 129 -5.91 -11.46 8.56
C THR A 129 -5.49 -10.71 9.83
N VAL A 130 -5.10 -9.42 9.71
CA VAL A 130 -4.97 -8.35 10.74
C VAL A 130 -5.45 -7.00 10.14
N VAL A 131 -6.30 -6.18 10.76
CA VAL A 131 -7.02 -5.04 10.12
C VAL A 131 -6.15 -3.76 9.84
N SER A 132 -6.38 -3.02 8.74
CA SER A 132 -5.71 -1.77 8.29
C SER A 132 -6.63 -0.89 7.39
N THR A 133 -6.69 0.42 7.64
CA THR A 133 -7.57 1.38 6.92
C THR A 133 -6.84 2.12 5.79
N ARG A 134 -7.54 2.50 4.71
CA ARG A 134 -6.97 3.17 3.52
C ARG A 134 -7.68 4.51 3.21
N SER A 135 -6.89 5.55 2.95
CA SER A 135 -7.40 6.91 2.68
C SER A 135 -6.62 7.63 1.57
N LEU A 136 -7.22 8.68 1.00
CA LEU A 136 -6.55 9.64 0.11
C LEU A 136 -5.73 10.58 0.99
N VAL A 137 -4.51 10.90 0.55
CA VAL A 137 -3.58 11.79 1.28
C VAL A 137 -3.35 13.05 0.47
N THR A 138 -3.54 14.20 1.09
CA THR A 138 -3.37 15.51 0.48
C THR A 138 -2.43 16.38 1.31
N PRO A 139 -1.78 17.39 0.70
CA PRO A 139 -1.00 18.34 1.47
C PRO A 139 -1.91 19.27 2.30
N PRO A 140 -1.37 19.91 3.36
CA PRO A 140 -2.14 20.79 4.23
C PRO A 140 -2.38 22.23 3.73
N TRP A 141 -1.95 22.57 2.51
CA TRP A 141 -2.02 23.94 1.97
C TRP A 141 -3.06 24.10 0.88
#